data_AF-A0A7J6Q2F8-F1
#
_entry.id   AF-A0A7J6Q2F8-F1
#
_cell.length_a   1.000
_cell.length_b   1.000
_cell.length_c   1.000
_cell.angle_alpha   90.00
_cell.angle_beta   90.00
_cell.angle_gamma   90.00
#
_symmetry.space_group_name_H-M   'P 1'
#
loop_
_entity.id
_entity.type
_entity.pdbx_description
1 polymer ?
#
loop_
_entity_poly.entity_id
_entity_poly.type
_entity_poly.pdbx_seq_one_letter_code
_entity_poly.pdbx_strand_id
1 'polypeptide(L)'
;KEDGWDTEPFQLTEKDGNLYGRGATDDKGPVLCWLWFVEFHRKFNLPLPCNLKCVFEGMEESGSEGLEECLKSVSETFFHDVDGICISDNYWMGLERPCVTWGIRGNVYFAVEVRGGTKDLHSGAHGGAVQEPMTDLIKIMSTLVDSATGKILVPGIYDEVDELTEEEKERYERCDFDVASYANEDTGGMPLLSQDKATILMARSRYPTLSLHGIEGAFAGAGAKTVIPRTVVGKFSIRTVPHMTIDHVAECVKRHVVKVFDTLGSKNRLKVNVIHAGKPWMGDLNGYNYRAAAAATKQVWGVEPDYTREGGSIPITLTFEEVSGGKPAILLPIGQGNDGAHSQNEKISRRNYIMGAKTLGTYVYEFSRMTQEEKAKH
;
A
#
# COMPACT_ATOMS: atom_id res chain seq x y z
N LYS A 1 12.78 8.65 -19.80
CA LYS A 1 13.46 7.44 -20.32
C LYS A 1 14.63 6.96 -19.49
N GLU A 2 15.36 7.85 -18.79
CA GLU A 2 16.59 7.48 -18.04
C GLU A 2 16.36 6.39 -16.98
N ASP A 3 15.17 6.32 -16.37
CA ASP A 3 14.81 5.27 -15.41
C ASP A 3 14.50 3.90 -16.04
N GLY A 4 14.51 3.77 -17.38
CA GLY A 4 14.21 2.51 -18.08
C GLY A 4 12.81 2.40 -18.69
N TRP A 5 12.16 3.53 -19.02
CA TRP A 5 10.89 3.54 -19.72
C TRP A 5 11.04 3.29 -21.23
N ASP A 6 10.15 2.47 -21.80
CA ASP A 6 10.07 2.19 -23.24
C ASP A 6 9.39 3.32 -24.03
N THR A 7 8.50 4.07 -23.36
CA THR A 7 7.76 5.21 -23.91
C THR A 7 8.11 6.49 -23.13
N GLU A 8 7.67 7.66 -23.60
CA GLU A 8 7.82 8.88 -22.79
C GLU A 8 6.81 8.86 -21.64
N PRO A 9 7.24 8.91 -20.36
CA PRO A 9 6.37 8.63 -19.21
C PRO A 9 5.19 9.59 -19.10
N PHE A 10 5.31 10.83 -19.58
CA PHE A 10 4.25 11.84 -19.51
C PHE A 10 3.51 12.04 -20.83
N GLN A 11 3.67 11.13 -21.79
CA GLN A 11 2.91 11.10 -23.04
C GLN A 11 2.18 9.76 -23.15
N LEU A 12 0.87 9.77 -22.87
CA LEU A 12 0.05 8.56 -22.88
C LEU A 12 0.14 7.87 -24.26
N THR A 13 0.55 6.61 -24.27
CA THR A 13 0.80 5.84 -25.49
C THR A 13 0.03 4.52 -25.43
N GLU A 14 -0.89 4.29 -26.37
CA GLU A 14 -1.61 3.01 -26.48
C GLU A 14 -0.77 2.00 -27.27
N LYS A 15 -0.55 0.81 -26.69
CA LYS A 15 0.11 -0.32 -27.33
C LYS A 15 -0.53 -1.63 -26.87
N ASP A 16 -0.92 -2.48 -27.82
CA ASP A 16 -1.50 -3.81 -27.57
C ASP A 16 -2.68 -3.79 -26.58
N GLY A 17 -3.52 -2.74 -26.65
CA GLY A 17 -4.67 -2.56 -25.77
C GLY A 17 -4.35 -2.03 -24.36
N ASN A 18 -3.09 -1.70 -24.07
CA ASN A 18 -2.65 -1.06 -22.84
C ASN A 18 -2.30 0.41 -23.05
N LEU A 19 -2.67 1.27 -22.11
CA LEU A 19 -2.41 2.71 -22.11
C LEU A 19 -1.22 3.00 -21.19
N TYR A 20 -0.03 3.18 -21.76
CA TYR A 20 1.21 3.41 -21.01
C TYR A 20 1.40 4.89 -20.69
N GLY A 21 1.72 5.19 -19.44
CA GLY A 21 2.04 6.53 -18.95
C GLY A 21 2.01 6.62 -17.43
N ARG A 22 2.80 7.52 -16.85
CA ARG A 22 2.84 7.76 -15.40
C ARG A 22 1.53 8.35 -14.90
N GLY A 23 0.92 7.63 -13.96
CA GLY A 23 -0.38 7.86 -13.37
C GLY A 23 -1.55 7.44 -14.24
N ALA A 24 -1.31 6.55 -15.22
CA ALA A 24 -2.39 5.94 -15.99
C ALA A 24 -3.29 5.06 -15.11
N THR A 25 -2.70 4.30 -14.18
CA THR A 25 -3.44 3.51 -13.19
C THR A 25 -3.49 4.18 -11.82
N ASP A 26 -2.49 5.00 -11.49
CA ASP A 26 -2.25 5.55 -10.14
C ASP A 26 -2.15 7.11 -10.15
N ASP A 27 -3.23 7.87 -9.99
CA ASP A 27 -4.64 7.46 -9.88
C ASP A 27 -5.50 8.18 -10.94
N LYS A 28 -4.87 8.70 -12.02
CA LYS A 28 -5.60 9.58 -12.96
C LYS A 28 -6.65 8.81 -13.75
N GLY A 29 -6.36 7.58 -14.17
CA GLY A 29 -7.31 6.73 -14.89
C GLY A 29 -8.59 6.50 -14.08
N PRO A 30 -8.49 5.94 -12.87
CA PRO A 30 -9.66 5.75 -12.02
C PRO A 30 -10.38 7.05 -11.61
N VAL A 31 -9.68 8.14 -11.30
CA VAL A 31 -10.32 9.45 -11.07
C VAL A 31 -11.14 9.90 -12.28
N LEU A 32 -10.58 9.76 -13.49
CA LEU A 32 -11.31 10.08 -14.73
C LEU A 32 -12.54 9.19 -14.91
N CYS A 33 -12.51 7.92 -14.50
CA CYS A 33 -13.68 7.03 -14.56
C CYS A 33 -14.88 7.58 -13.76
N TRP A 34 -14.66 8.18 -12.59
CA TRP A 34 -15.71 8.90 -11.85
C TRP A 34 -16.25 10.11 -12.62
N LEU A 35 -15.36 10.89 -13.22
CA LEU A 35 -15.76 12.07 -13.99
C LEU A 35 -16.53 11.69 -15.26
N TRP A 36 -16.20 10.55 -15.89
CA TRP A 36 -16.96 10.03 -17.04
C TRP A 36 -18.37 9.63 -16.68
N PHE A 37 -18.61 9.11 -15.48
CA PHE A 37 -19.95 8.82 -15.01
C PHE A 37 -20.80 10.10 -14.91
N VAL A 38 -20.25 11.15 -14.33
CA VAL A 38 -20.93 12.47 -14.23
C VAL A 38 -21.15 13.05 -15.62
N GLU A 39 -20.15 12.99 -16.49
CA GLU A 39 -20.25 13.50 -17.86
C GLU A 39 -21.29 12.73 -18.69
N PHE A 40 -21.39 11.42 -18.51
CA PHE A 40 -22.41 10.60 -19.15
C PHE A 40 -23.82 11.08 -18.78
N HIS A 41 -24.09 11.28 -17.48
CA HIS A 41 -25.40 11.76 -17.01
C HIS A 41 -25.71 13.17 -17.55
N ARG A 42 -24.71 14.06 -17.52
CA ARG A 42 -24.83 15.41 -18.07
C ARG A 42 -25.14 15.40 -19.57
N LYS A 43 -24.39 14.63 -20.35
CA LYS A 43 -24.51 14.56 -21.81
C LYS A 43 -25.86 14.01 -22.26
N PHE A 44 -26.42 13.05 -21.53
CA PHE A 44 -27.70 12.41 -21.87
C PHE A 44 -28.89 12.97 -21.07
N ASN A 45 -28.68 14.02 -20.27
CA ASN A 45 -29.71 14.65 -19.43
C ASN A 45 -30.43 13.62 -18.51
N LEU A 46 -29.65 12.73 -17.90
CA LEU A 46 -30.13 11.72 -16.97
C LEU A 46 -29.93 12.22 -15.53
N PRO A 47 -30.90 12.03 -14.62
CA PRO A 47 -30.71 12.34 -13.21
C PRO A 47 -29.65 11.41 -12.61
N LEU A 48 -28.80 11.93 -11.73
CA LEU A 48 -27.91 11.09 -10.94
C LEU A 48 -28.73 10.23 -9.96
N PRO A 49 -28.38 8.95 -9.75
CA PRO A 49 -29.11 8.07 -8.84
C PRO A 49 -28.94 8.44 -7.36
N CYS A 50 -27.89 9.19 -7.01
CA CYS A 50 -27.68 9.78 -5.69
C CYS A 50 -26.79 11.03 -5.79
N ASN A 51 -26.61 11.75 -4.67
CA ASN A 51 -25.65 12.84 -4.57
C ASN A 51 -24.22 12.29 -4.56
N LEU A 52 -23.30 12.96 -5.26
CA LEU A 52 -21.88 12.64 -5.25
C LEU A 52 -21.09 13.79 -4.62
N LYS A 53 -20.24 13.45 -3.65
CA LYS A 53 -19.27 14.37 -3.05
C LYS A 53 -17.87 13.87 -3.40
N CYS A 54 -17.09 14.69 -4.10
CA CYS A 54 -15.76 14.33 -4.56
C CYS A 54 -14.70 15.00 -3.70
N VAL A 55 -13.73 14.22 -3.24
CA VAL A 55 -12.50 14.70 -2.60
C VAL A 55 -11.34 14.21 -3.45
N PHE A 56 -10.70 15.13 -4.18
CA PHE A 56 -9.49 14.86 -4.94
C PHE A 56 -8.34 15.67 -4.33
N GLU A 57 -7.22 15.01 -4.10
CA GLU A 57 -6.04 15.58 -3.46
C GLU A 57 -4.82 15.45 -4.38
N GLY A 58 -3.65 15.93 -3.96
CA GLY A 58 -2.46 16.02 -4.84
C GLY A 58 -1.13 15.69 -4.16
N MET A 59 -1.18 15.16 -2.94
CA MET A 59 -0.08 14.86 -2.04
C MET A 59 -0.07 13.39 -1.58
N GLU A 60 -0.92 12.51 -2.10
CA GLU A 60 -1.01 11.08 -1.69
C GLU A 60 0.38 10.42 -1.73
N GLU A 61 1.04 10.56 -2.89
CA GLU A 61 2.40 10.08 -3.18
C GLU A 61 3.50 10.77 -2.36
N SER A 62 3.13 11.71 -1.50
CA SER A 62 3.97 12.47 -0.59
C SER A 62 3.41 12.51 0.83
N GLY A 63 2.52 11.57 1.18
CA GLY A 63 2.00 11.35 2.53
C GLY A 63 0.70 12.09 2.86
N SER A 64 -0.04 12.57 1.87
CA SER A 64 -1.33 13.28 2.01
C SER A 64 -1.26 14.46 3.00
N GLU A 65 -0.18 15.24 2.96
CA GLU A 65 0.07 16.31 3.92
C GLU A 65 -1.08 17.31 3.98
N GLY A 66 -1.64 17.54 5.18
CA GLY A 66 -2.73 18.47 5.44
C GLY A 66 -4.14 17.95 5.10
N LEU A 67 -4.29 16.81 4.40
CA LEU A 67 -5.60 16.28 4.04
C LEU A 67 -6.43 15.90 5.26
N GLU A 68 -5.84 15.16 6.21
CA GLU A 68 -6.54 14.74 7.44
C GLU A 68 -7.10 15.93 8.23
N GLU A 69 -6.29 16.98 8.41
CA GLU A 69 -6.73 18.21 9.09
C GLU A 69 -7.87 18.90 8.33
N CYS A 70 -7.75 19.00 7.00
CA CYS A 70 -8.79 19.54 6.13
C CYS A 70 -10.11 18.78 6.28
N LEU A 71 -10.09 17.44 6.17
CA LEU A 71 -11.29 16.60 6.30
C LEU A 71 -11.96 16.75 7.66
N LYS A 72 -11.17 16.76 8.75
CA LYS A 72 -11.67 16.97 10.10
C LYS A 72 -12.30 18.35 10.28
N SER A 73 -11.74 19.38 9.64
CA SER A 73 -12.29 20.75 9.73
C SER A 73 -13.68 20.90 9.10
N VAL A 74 -14.04 20.01 8.18
CA VAL A 74 -15.33 20.04 7.46
C VAL A 74 -16.22 18.83 7.78
N SER A 75 -15.93 18.02 8.80
CA SER A 75 -16.70 16.81 9.13
C SER A 75 -18.20 17.10 9.31
N GLU A 76 -18.52 18.10 10.14
CA GLU A 76 -19.90 18.47 10.47
C GLU A 76 -20.65 19.17 9.33
N THR A 77 -19.97 19.51 8.23
CA THR A 77 -20.57 20.26 7.11
C THR A 77 -20.48 19.50 5.79
N PHE A 78 -19.28 19.21 5.30
CA PHE A 78 -19.11 18.48 4.04
C PHE A 78 -19.51 17.01 4.17
N PHE A 79 -19.39 16.38 5.35
CA PHE A 79 -19.63 14.94 5.52
C PHE A 79 -20.96 14.57 6.21
N HIS A 80 -21.74 15.55 6.69
CA HIS A 80 -22.94 15.32 7.52
C HIS A 80 -24.05 14.42 6.91
N ASP A 81 -24.13 14.36 5.58
CA ASP A 81 -25.14 13.62 4.80
C ASP A 81 -24.51 12.55 3.91
N VAL A 82 -23.24 12.18 4.16
CA VAL A 82 -22.58 11.08 3.48
C VAL A 82 -23.13 9.76 4.00
N ASP A 83 -23.44 8.83 3.09
CA ASP A 83 -23.95 7.50 3.44
C ASP A 83 -22.92 6.39 3.19
N GLY A 84 -21.80 6.68 2.54
CA GLY A 84 -20.76 5.69 2.22
C GLY A 84 -19.62 6.34 1.44
N ILE A 85 -18.45 5.72 1.50
CA ILE A 85 -17.24 6.17 0.82
C ILE A 85 -16.80 5.10 -0.18
N CYS A 86 -16.37 5.53 -1.36
CA CYS A 86 -15.74 4.66 -2.34
C CYS A 86 -14.41 5.28 -2.78
N ILE A 87 -13.35 4.50 -2.71
CA ILE A 87 -12.03 4.84 -3.22
C ILE A 87 -11.71 3.84 -4.32
N SER A 88 -11.09 4.30 -5.41
CA SER A 88 -10.71 3.44 -6.54
C SER A 88 -9.28 3.77 -6.89
N ASP A 89 -8.35 3.37 -6.03
CA ASP A 89 -6.94 3.72 -6.12
C ASP A 89 -6.09 2.47 -5.83
N ASN A 90 -6.49 1.38 -6.49
CA ASN A 90 -5.93 0.08 -6.24
C ASN A 90 -6.19 -0.94 -7.36
N TYR A 91 -5.63 -2.14 -7.18
CA TYR A 91 -5.46 -3.12 -8.24
C TYR A 91 -6.14 -4.45 -7.93
N TRP A 92 -6.54 -5.15 -8.99
CA TRP A 92 -6.87 -6.56 -8.87
C TRP A 92 -5.65 -7.37 -8.43
N MET A 93 -5.90 -8.48 -7.74
CA MET A 93 -4.81 -9.37 -7.32
C MET A 93 -4.16 -10.09 -8.52
N GLY A 94 -4.96 -10.33 -9.56
CA GLY A 94 -4.57 -10.99 -10.79
C GLY A 94 -4.92 -10.17 -12.03
N LEU A 95 -5.08 -10.85 -13.16
CA LEU A 95 -5.31 -10.21 -14.46
C LEU A 95 -6.75 -10.34 -14.95
N GLU A 96 -7.44 -11.46 -14.70
CA GLU A 96 -8.77 -11.67 -15.29
C GLU A 96 -9.94 -11.48 -14.32
N ARG A 97 -9.78 -11.82 -13.04
CA ARG A 97 -10.88 -11.73 -12.06
C ARG A 97 -10.92 -10.38 -11.37
N PRO A 98 -12.05 -9.66 -11.40
CA PRO A 98 -12.20 -8.41 -10.68
C PRO A 98 -12.23 -8.65 -9.17
N CYS A 99 -11.78 -7.65 -8.43
CA CYS A 99 -11.72 -7.71 -6.98
C CYS A 99 -12.61 -6.64 -6.33
N VAL A 100 -12.99 -6.89 -5.08
CA VAL A 100 -13.43 -5.86 -4.14
C VAL A 100 -12.49 -5.94 -2.95
N THR A 101 -11.80 -4.84 -2.66
CA THR A 101 -10.75 -4.83 -1.63
C THR A 101 -11.33 -4.40 -0.31
N TRP A 102 -11.12 -5.23 0.71
CA TRP A 102 -11.72 -5.07 2.03
C TRP A 102 -10.73 -4.87 3.15
N GLY A 103 -9.44 -4.87 2.84
CA GLY A 103 -8.42 -4.52 3.80
C GLY A 103 -7.13 -4.12 3.12
N ILE A 104 -6.42 -3.19 3.75
CA ILE A 104 -5.13 -2.69 3.29
C ILE A 104 -4.17 -2.72 4.47
N ARG A 105 -2.87 -2.88 4.16
CA ARG A 105 -1.85 -2.86 5.20
C ARG A 105 -1.67 -1.46 5.76
N GLY A 106 -1.28 -1.39 7.02
CA GLY A 106 -0.65 -0.20 7.56
C GLY A 106 0.83 -0.18 7.24
N ASN A 107 1.53 0.82 7.73
CA ASN A 107 2.97 0.95 7.56
C ASN A 107 3.55 1.63 8.80
N VAL A 108 4.65 1.10 9.34
CA VAL A 108 5.43 1.79 10.39
C VAL A 108 6.86 1.92 9.88
N TYR A 109 7.28 3.16 9.65
CA TYR A 109 8.58 3.49 9.07
C TYR A 109 9.57 3.87 10.18
N PHE A 110 10.71 3.20 10.23
CA PHE A 110 11.72 3.35 11.28
C PHE A 110 13.01 4.03 10.77
N ALA A 111 13.62 4.80 11.66
CA ALA A 111 15.00 5.28 11.54
C ALA A 111 15.81 4.81 12.76
N VAL A 112 16.90 4.07 12.49
CA VAL A 112 17.87 3.65 13.50
C VAL A 112 19.16 4.41 13.29
N GLU A 113 19.42 5.40 14.13
CA GLU A 113 20.64 6.20 14.13
C GLU A 113 21.69 5.56 15.04
N VAL A 114 22.89 5.34 14.51
CA VAL A 114 24.09 5.03 15.28
C VAL A 114 25.10 6.16 15.10
N ARG A 115 25.56 6.75 16.21
CA ARG A 115 26.48 7.88 16.23
C ARG A 115 27.70 7.61 17.10
N GLY A 116 28.88 7.60 16.47
CA GLY A 116 30.14 7.41 17.19
C GLY A 116 30.87 8.71 17.52
N GLY A 117 30.87 9.67 16.59
CA GLY A 117 31.71 10.87 16.72
C GLY A 117 31.04 12.18 16.30
N THR A 118 31.88 13.20 16.14
CA THR A 118 31.51 14.55 15.69
C THR A 118 31.95 14.85 14.26
N LYS A 119 32.83 14.03 13.67
CA LYS A 119 33.34 14.16 12.30
C LYS A 119 33.64 12.80 11.69
N ASP A 120 33.57 12.71 10.37
CA ASP A 120 34.00 11.52 9.64
C ASP A 120 35.51 11.34 9.77
N LEU A 121 35.97 10.10 9.65
CA LEU A 121 37.37 9.74 9.83
C LEU A 121 37.94 9.11 8.56
N HIS A 122 39.23 9.32 8.31
CA HIS A 122 39.97 8.60 7.26
C HIS A 122 40.12 7.13 7.66
N SER A 123 39.55 6.20 6.89
CA SER A 123 39.45 4.79 7.31
C SER A 123 40.81 4.09 7.41
N GLY A 124 41.80 4.47 6.61
CA GLY A 124 43.16 3.92 6.73
C GLY A 124 43.94 4.43 7.96
N ALA A 125 43.58 5.60 8.49
CA ALA A 125 44.30 6.21 9.61
C ALA A 125 43.70 5.81 10.96
N HIS A 126 42.40 5.50 10.99
CA HIS A 126 41.64 5.22 12.20
C HIS A 126 41.02 3.82 12.23
N GLY A 127 41.05 3.07 11.13
CA GLY A 127 40.52 1.71 11.05
C GLY A 127 41.19 0.79 12.05
N GLY A 128 40.38 0.02 12.78
CA GLY A 128 40.85 -0.85 13.88
C GLY A 128 41.08 -0.13 15.21
N ALA A 129 41.09 1.21 15.24
CA ALA A 129 41.27 1.98 16.47
C ALA A 129 39.95 2.50 17.09
N VAL A 130 38.85 2.50 16.33
CA VAL A 130 37.55 3.04 16.76
C VAL A 130 36.42 2.04 16.54
N GLN A 131 35.35 2.15 17.33
CA GLN A 131 34.11 1.41 17.09
C GLN A 131 33.29 2.14 16.01
N GLU A 132 33.16 1.53 14.84
CA GLU A 132 32.59 2.19 13.68
C GLU A 132 31.05 2.14 13.69
N PRO A 133 30.35 3.27 13.52
CA PRO A 133 28.88 3.29 13.47
C PRO A 133 28.27 2.38 12.41
N MET A 134 28.93 2.25 11.25
CA MET A 134 28.50 1.34 10.18
C MET A 134 28.53 -0.11 10.61
N THR A 135 29.54 -0.55 11.36
CA THR A 135 29.62 -1.95 11.83
C THR A 135 28.47 -2.29 12.74
N ASP A 136 28.11 -1.38 13.66
CA ASP A 136 26.98 -1.59 14.57
C ASP A 136 25.65 -1.58 13.81
N LEU A 137 25.44 -0.61 12.92
CA LEU A 137 24.20 -0.49 12.16
C LEU A 137 23.95 -1.73 11.28
N ILE A 138 24.97 -2.22 10.58
CA ILE A 138 24.83 -3.42 9.74
C ILE A 138 24.44 -4.64 10.59
N LYS A 139 25.06 -4.83 11.75
CA LYS A 139 24.71 -5.92 12.67
C LYS A 139 23.29 -5.80 13.22
N ILE A 140 22.81 -4.59 13.48
CA ILE A 140 21.40 -4.38 13.86
C ILE A 140 20.49 -4.77 12.69
N MET A 141 20.71 -4.17 11.52
CA MET A 141 19.82 -4.34 10.36
C MET A 141 19.75 -5.79 9.88
N SER A 142 20.84 -6.55 9.97
CA SER A 142 20.89 -7.98 9.59
C SER A 142 20.09 -8.91 10.51
N THR A 143 19.56 -8.41 11.63
CA THR A 143 18.77 -9.20 12.59
C THR A 143 17.27 -8.90 12.51
N LEU A 144 16.84 -8.06 11.55
CA LEU A 144 15.45 -7.63 11.45
C LEU A 144 14.57 -8.61 10.65
N VAL A 145 15.11 -9.21 9.60
CA VAL A 145 14.39 -10.09 8.68
C VAL A 145 15.32 -11.19 8.17
N ASP A 146 14.79 -12.40 8.04
CA ASP A 146 15.47 -13.54 7.46
C ASP A 146 15.48 -13.42 5.93
N SER A 147 16.66 -13.43 5.31
CA SER A 147 16.79 -13.22 3.87
C SER A 147 16.33 -14.40 3.01
N ALA A 148 16.26 -15.61 3.58
CA ALA A 148 15.86 -16.82 2.85
C ALA A 148 14.34 -16.97 2.78
N THR A 149 13.64 -16.54 3.82
CA THR A 149 12.19 -16.74 3.98
C THR A 149 11.38 -15.45 3.96
N GLY A 150 12.02 -14.29 4.17
CA GLY A 150 11.34 -13.01 4.39
C GLY A 150 10.67 -12.89 5.76
N LYS A 151 10.87 -13.86 6.67
CA LYS A 151 10.27 -13.83 8.00
C LYS A 151 10.90 -12.74 8.86
N ILE A 152 10.08 -11.92 9.49
CA ILE A 152 10.53 -10.90 10.44
C ILE A 152 11.07 -11.60 11.69
N LEU A 153 12.28 -11.22 12.12
CA LEU A 153 12.99 -11.85 13.24
C LEU A 153 12.76 -11.14 14.58
N VAL A 154 12.08 -10.00 14.56
CA VAL A 154 11.74 -9.18 15.73
C VAL A 154 10.76 -9.94 16.65
N PRO A 155 11.14 -10.26 17.91
CA PRO A 155 10.27 -10.98 18.82
C PRO A 155 9.00 -10.21 19.21
N GLY A 156 7.86 -10.89 19.13
CA GLY A 156 6.53 -10.35 19.45
C GLY A 156 5.79 -9.73 18.25
N ILE A 157 6.44 -9.63 17.09
CA ILE A 157 5.85 -8.95 15.91
C ILE A 157 4.63 -9.68 15.32
N TYR A 158 4.50 -10.99 15.57
CA TYR A 158 3.40 -11.81 15.06
C TYR A 158 2.28 -12.03 16.09
N ASP A 159 2.40 -11.48 17.31
CA ASP A 159 1.47 -11.76 18.41
C ASP A 159 0.04 -11.25 18.14
N GLU A 160 -0.09 -10.17 17.36
CA GLU A 160 -1.36 -9.53 16.97
C GLU A 160 -1.81 -9.91 15.55
N VAL A 161 -1.15 -10.90 14.92
CA VAL A 161 -1.47 -11.32 13.55
C VAL A 161 -2.55 -12.40 13.59
N ASP A 162 -3.69 -12.14 12.94
CA ASP A 162 -4.82 -13.09 12.91
C ASP A 162 -4.43 -14.51 12.47
N GLU A 163 -5.09 -15.51 13.05
CA GLU A 163 -4.96 -16.88 12.57
C GLU A 163 -5.53 -17.03 11.16
N LEU A 164 -4.87 -17.84 10.32
CA LEU A 164 -5.37 -18.14 8.99
C LEU A 164 -6.56 -19.09 9.10
N THR A 165 -7.72 -18.68 8.58
CA THR A 165 -8.88 -19.56 8.46
C THR A 165 -8.82 -20.35 7.15
N GLU A 166 -9.45 -21.54 7.12
CA GLU A 166 -9.52 -22.34 5.88
C GLU A 166 -10.30 -21.59 4.78
N GLU A 167 -11.35 -20.86 5.13
CA GLU A 167 -12.11 -20.05 4.17
C GLU A 167 -11.23 -18.97 3.52
N GLU A 168 -10.40 -18.27 4.31
CA GLU A 168 -9.48 -17.28 3.78
C GLU A 168 -8.41 -17.92 2.90
N LYS A 169 -7.86 -19.07 3.32
CA LYS A 169 -6.87 -19.83 2.56
C LYS A 169 -7.40 -20.26 1.18
N GLU A 170 -8.62 -20.79 1.12
CA GLU A 170 -9.28 -21.19 -0.12
C GLU A 170 -9.48 -20.02 -1.10
N ARG A 171 -9.56 -18.77 -0.63
CA ARG A 171 -9.63 -17.59 -1.50
C ARG A 171 -8.32 -17.39 -2.27
N TYR A 172 -7.17 -17.47 -1.58
CA TYR A 172 -5.86 -17.34 -2.21
C TYR A 172 -5.56 -18.51 -3.17
N GLU A 173 -6.00 -19.72 -2.85
CA GLU A 173 -5.83 -20.88 -3.72
C GLU A 173 -6.65 -20.76 -5.02
N ARG A 174 -7.80 -20.09 -4.98
CA ARG A 174 -8.69 -19.88 -6.15
C ARG A 174 -8.36 -18.63 -6.97
N CYS A 175 -7.57 -17.70 -6.44
CA CYS A 175 -7.16 -16.49 -7.17
C CYS A 175 -6.46 -16.86 -8.49
N ASP A 176 -6.83 -16.14 -9.54
CA ASP A 176 -6.17 -16.22 -10.84
C ASP A 176 -4.83 -15.48 -10.77
N PHE A 177 -3.74 -16.22 -10.57
CA PHE A 177 -2.41 -15.68 -10.40
C PHE A 177 -1.39 -16.66 -10.97
N ASP A 178 -0.70 -16.24 -12.03
CA ASP A 178 0.37 -16.99 -12.65
C ASP A 178 1.70 -16.63 -12.00
N VAL A 179 2.29 -17.58 -11.27
CA VAL A 179 3.54 -17.37 -10.53
C VAL A 179 4.71 -17.09 -11.47
N ALA A 180 4.72 -17.67 -12.68
CA ALA A 180 5.82 -17.50 -13.62
C ALA A 180 5.79 -16.13 -14.29
N SER A 181 4.61 -15.66 -14.72
CA SER A 181 4.41 -14.32 -15.25
C SER A 181 4.71 -13.27 -14.18
N TYR A 182 4.21 -13.45 -12.95
CA TYR A 182 4.55 -12.57 -11.83
C TYR A 182 6.07 -12.50 -11.58
N ALA A 183 6.75 -13.65 -11.54
CA ALA A 183 8.20 -13.70 -11.35
C ALA A 183 8.97 -12.95 -12.45
N ASN A 184 8.60 -13.15 -13.72
CA ASN A 184 9.37 -12.61 -14.84
C ASN A 184 9.01 -11.16 -15.18
N GLU A 185 7.72 -10.84 -15.19
CA GLU A 185 7.20 -9.56 -15.66
C GLU A 185 7.06 -8.59 -14.49
N ASP A 186 6.21 -8.91 -13.51
CA ASP A 186 5.83 -7.97 -12.44
C ASP A 186 6.99 -7.67 -11.49
N THR A 187 7.82 -8.67 -11.17
CA THR A 187 9.02 -8.45 -10.33
C THR A 187 10.28 -8.13 -11.12
N GLY A 188 10.20 -8.09 -12.46
CA GLY A 188 11.36 -7.90 -13.32
C GLY A 188 12.41 -9.01 -13.20
N GLY A 189 12.00 -10.24 -12.87
CA GLY A 189 12.89 -11.40 -12.74
C GLY A 189 13.56 -11.55 -11.37
N MET A 190 13.11 -10.83 -10.34
CA MET A 190 13.64 -11.03 -8.99
C MET A 190 13.29 -12.43 -8.44
N PRO A 191 14.23 -13.13 -7.78
CA PRO A 191 13.93 -14.43 -7.20
C PRO A 191 12.81 -14.35 -6.16
N LEU A 192 11.80 -15.19 -6.31
CA LEU A 192 10.69 -15.27 -5.35
C LEU A 192 11.09 -16.05 -4.09
N LEU A 193 10.57 -15.63 -2.95
CA LEU A 193 10.73 -16.33 -1.65
C LEU A 193 9.94 -17.64 -1.59
N SER A 194 8.96 -17.83 -2.47
CA SER A 194 8.16 -19.05 -2.59
C SER A 194 7.75 -19.25 -4.04
N GLN A 195 7.53 -20.51 -4.42
CA GLN A 195 6.90 -20.89 -5.69
C GLN A 195 5.42 -21.29 -5.50
N ASP A 196 4.96 -21.35 -4.25
CA ASP A 196 3.57 -21.62 -3.94
C ASP A 196 2.71 -20.35 -4.06
N LYS A 197 1.70 -20.41 -4.94
CA LYS A 197 0.79 -19.29 -5.23
C LYS A 197 0.14 -18.73 -3.97
N ALA A 198 -0.47 -19.59 -3.16
CA ALA A 198 -1.20 -19.13 -1.97
C ALA A 198 -0.25 -18.46 -0.96
N THR A 199 0.95 -19.00 -0.79
CA THR A 199 1.99 -18.41 0.07
C THR A 199 2.40 -17.01 -0.41
N ILE A 200 2.61 -16.82 -1.72
CA ILE A 200 2.95 -15.50 -2.29
C ILE A 200 1.82 -14.50 -2.01
N LEU A 201 0.58 -14.88 -2.31
CA LEU A 201 -0.57 -13.99 -2.15
C LEU A 201 -0.82 -13.65 -0.68
N MET A 202 -0.73 -14.63 0.24
CA MET A 202 -0.82 -14.37 1.68
C MET A 202 0.31 -13.47 2.18
N ALA A 203 1.55 -13.68 1.70
CA ALA A 203 2.68 -12.83 2.05
C ALA A 203 2.56 -11.40 1.52
N ARG A 204 1.74 -11.15 0.49
CA ARG A 204 1.43 -9.82 -0.07
C ARG A 204 0.20 -9.15 0.55
N SER A 205 -0.71 -9.91 1.13
CA SER A 205 -2.02 -9.40 1.57
C SER A 205 -2.22 -9.46 3.09
N ARG A 206 -1.79 -10.55 3.75
CA ARG A 206 -2.26 -10.90 5.09
C ARG A 206 -1.21 -11.10 6.17
N TYR A 207 0.05 -11.28 5.81
CA TYR A 207 1.17 -11.32 6.76
C TYR A 207 1.95 -10.00 6.79
N PRO A 208 2.53 -9.59 7.93
CA PRO A 208 3.38 -8.41 7.96
C PRO A 208 4.68 -8.67 7.19
N THR A 209 5.24 -7.61 6.58
CA THR A 209 6.51 -7.68 5.85
C THR A 209 7.47 -6.59 6.33
N LEU A 210 8.77 -6.82 6.22
CA LEU A 210 9.81 -5.85 6.53
C LEU A 210 10.71 -5.64 5.33
N SER A 211 10.95 -4.37 4.97
CA SER A 211 11.86 -4.01 3.87
C SER A 211 12.93 -3.04 4.38
N LEU A 212 14.19 -3.31 4.03
CA LEU A 212 15.31 -2.41 4.28
C LEU A 212 15.45 -1.45 3.10
N HIS A 213 15.43 -0.14 3.35
CA HIS A 213 15.37 0.89 2.31
C HIS A 213 16.74 1.49 2.01
N GLY A 214 17.62 1.58 3.01
CA GLY A 214 18.96 2.12 2.82
C GLY A 214 19.59 2.68 4.08
N ILE A 215 20.73 3.35 3.89
CA ILE A 215 21.52 3.94 4.97
C ILE A 215 21.86 5.39 4.59
N GLU A 216 21.34 6.33 5.39
CA GLU A 216 21.66 7.76 5.29
C GLU A 216 22.93 8.07 6.09
N GLY A 217 23.74 9.01 5.61
CA GLY A 217 24.98 9.47 6.27
C GLY A 217 26.24 8.66 5.91
N ALA A 218 26.10 7.58 5.14
CA ALA A 218 27.21 6.82 4.58
C ALA A 218 27.59 7.29 3.16
N PHE A 219 28.62 6.68 2.57
CA PHE A 219 28.97 6.90 1.18
C PHE A 219 28.06 6.08 0.25
N ALA A 220 27.23 6.76 -0.55
CA ALA A 220 26.30 6.15 -1.51
C ALA A 220 26.57 6.58 -2.98
N GLY A 221 27.62 7.36 -3.22
CA GLY A 221 28.01 7.79 -4.56
C GLY A 221 28.75 6.71 -5.33
N ALA A 222 28.88 6.89 -6.65
CA ALA A 222 29.69 5.99 -7.48
C ALA A 222 31.18 6.04 -7.10
N GLY A 223 31.88 4.91 -7.29
CA GLY A 223 33.32 4.80 -7.06
C GLY A 223 33.67 4.36 -5.64
N ALA A 224 34.78 4.86 -5.11
CA ALA A 224 35.32 4.44 -3.82
C ALA A 224 35.64 5.64 -2.93
N LYS A 225 35.34 5.51 -1.63
CA LYS A 225 35.69 6.52 -0.60
C LYS A 225 36.15 5.83 0.69
N THR A 226 37.37 6.12 1.11
CA THR A 226 38.01 5.55 2.31
C THR A 226 37.61 6.31 3.58
N VAL A 227 36.35 6.19 3.98
CA VAL A 227 35.76 6.96 5.08
C VAL A 227 35.07 6.07 6.12
N ILE A 228 35.22 6.42 7.40
CA ILE A 228 34.38 5.93 8.51
C ILE A 228 33.35 7.03 8.81
N PRO A 229 32.05 6.81 8.53
CA PRO A 229 31.02 7.78 8.81
C PRO A 229 30.86 8.03 10.31
N ARG A 230 30.69 9.30 10.72
CA ARG A 230 30.48 9.67 12.13
C ARG A 230 29.12 9.26 12.68
N THR A 231 28.13 9.21 11.81
CA THR A 231 26.72 8.98 12.12
C THR A 231 26.06 8.37 10.90
N VAL A 232 25.29 7.31 11.11
CA VAL A 232 24.55 6.62 10.06
C VAL A 232 23.14 6.34 10.53
N VAL A 233 22.18 6.41 9.62
CA VAL A 233 20.76 6.16 9.91
C VAL A 233 20.23 5.09 8.96
N GLY A 234 20.00 3.89 9.49
CA GLY A 234 19.34 2.82 8.76
C GLY A 234 17.85 3.09 8.65
N LYS A 235 17.31 2.96 7.44
CA LYS A 235 15.89 3.15 7.13
C LYS A 235 15.27 1.81 6.75
N PHE A 236 14.16 1.47 7.39
CA PHE A 236 13.36 0.29 7.07
C PHE A 236 11.91 0.54 7.47
N SER A 237 10.99 -0.26 6.95
CA SER A 237 9.59 -0.19 7.40
C SER A 237 8.98 -1.57 7.56
N ILE A 238 7.93 -1.63 8.38
CA ILE A 238 7.10 -2.82 8.54
C ILE A 238 5.71 -2.50 8.00
N ARG A 239 5.27 -3.26 6.99
CA ARG A 239 3.86 -3.24 6.58
C ARG A 239 3.06 -4.03 7.60
N THR A 240 2.14 -3.38 8.30
CA THR A 240 1.31 -4.00 9.35
C THR A 240 0.04 -4.55 8.75
N VAL A 241 -0.52 -5.57 9.39
CA VAL A 241 -1.80 -6.17 9.00
C VAL A 241 -2.84 -5.85 10.06
N PRO A 242 -4.15 -6.03 9.79
CA PRO A 242 -5.23 -5.79 10.75
C PRO A 242 -4.93 -6.36 12.13
N HIS A 243 -5.45 -5.65 13.14
CA HIS A 243 -5.21 -5.86 14.57
C HIS A 243 -3.79 -5.58 15.08
N MET A 244 -2.77 -5.47 14.21
CA MET A 244 -1.46 -4.99 14.65
C MET A 244 -1.51 -3.50 14.98
N THR A 245 -1.17 -3.15 16.22
CA THR A 245 -1.11 -1.76 16.68
C THR A 245 0.24 -1.13 16.40
N ILE A 246 0.25 0.16 16.05
CA ILE A 246 1.49 0.91 15.79
C ILE A 246 2.40 0.89 17.02
N ASP A 247 1.82 1.06 18.21
CA ASP A 247 2.56 1.12 19.48
C ASP A 247 3.23 -0.22 19.81
N HIS A 248 2.52 -1.34 19.65
CA HIS A 248 3.09 -2.68 19.87
C HIS A 248 4.24 -2.97 18.90
N VAL A 249 4.04 -2.66 17.62
CA VAL A 249 5.07 -2.82 16.57
C VAL A 249 6.30 -1.97 16.88
N ALA A 250 6.10 -0.69 17.24
CA ALA A 250 7.18 0.22 17.59
C ALA A 250 7.96 -0.25 18.81
N GLU A 251 7.27 -0.72 19.85
CA GLU A 251 7.91 -1.24 21.06
C GLU A 251 8.67 -2.54 20.81
N CYS A 252 8.11 -3.47 20.02
CA CYS A 252 8.79 -4.71 19.62
C CYS A 252 10.10 -4.41 18.89
N VAL A 253 10.07 -3.52 17.90
CA VAL A 253 11.24 -3.13 17.12
C VAL A 253 12.27 -2.42 18.01
N LYS A 254 11.85 -1.45 18.82
CA LYS A 254 12.75 -0.71 19.72
C LYS A 254 13.45 -1.64 20.70
N ARG A 255 12.71 -2.55 21.33
CA ARG A 255 13.24 -3.55 22.25
C ARG A 255 14.26 -4.46 21.57
N HIS A 256 13.96 -4.94 20.36
CA HIS A 256 14.87 -5.78 19.57
C HIS A 256 16.16 -5.05 19.22
N VAL A 257 16.06 -3.84 18.66
CA VAL A 257 17.22 -3.04 18.24
C VAL A 257 18.12 -2.68 19.41
N VAL A 258 17.54 -2.24 20.54
CA VAL A 258 18.29 -1.95 21.78
C VAL A 258 19.00 -3.21 22.28
N LYS A 259 18.29 -4.34 22.36
CA LYS A 259 18.88 -5.61 22.79
C LYS A 259 20.06 -6.02 21.91
N VAL A 260 19.92 -5.94 20.59
CA VAL A 260 21.01 -6.27 19.67
C VAL A 260 22.19 -5.33 19.89
N PHE A 261 21.96 -4.02 19.96
CA PHE A 261 23.02 -3.03 20.19
C PHE A 261 23.78 -3.25 21.50
N ASP A 262 23.08 -3.55 22.60
CA ASP A 262 23.69 -3.82 23.90
C ASP A 262 24.64 -5.04 23.85
N THR A 263 24.29 -6.08 23.07
CA THR A 263 25.16 -7.26 22.89
C THR A 263 26.44 -6.97 22.11
N LEU A 264 26.52 -5.85 21.37
CA LEU A 264 27.72 -5.48 20.61
C LEU A 264 28.84 -4.95 21.51
N GLY A 265 28.53 -4.53 22.75
CA GLY A 265 29.51 -3.85 23.62
C GLY A 265 30.00 -2.51 23.07
N SER A 266 29.25 -1.92 22.13
CA SER A 266 29.58 -0.65 21.51
C SER A 266 29.39 0.53 22.47
N LYS A 267 30.24 1.54 22.35
CA LYS A 267 30.17 2.85 23.04
C LYS A 267 29.60 3.94 22.15
N ASN A 268 29.20 3.60 20.92
CA ASN A 268 28.42 4.48 20.09
C ASN A 268 27.07 4.81 20.74
N ARG A 269 26.40 5.85 20.26
CA ARG A 269 25.06 6.24 20.71
C ARG A 269 24.02 5.71 19.74
N LEU A 270 22.97 5.10 20.27
CA LEU A 270 21.83 4.57 19.51
C LEU A 270 20.60 5.46 19.71
N LYS A 271 19.86 5.72 18.64
CA LYS A 271 18.51 6.30 18.70
C LYS A 271 17.60 5.57 17.71
N VAL A 272 16.42 5.16 18.15
CA VAL A 272 15.40 4.51 17.33
C VAL A 272 14.17 5.40 17.29
N ASN A 273 13.72 5.78 16.10
CA ASN A 273 12.54 6.63 15.90
C ASN A 273 11.57 5.98 14.91
N VAL A 274 10.28 6.21 15.13
CA VAL A 274 9.26 6.06 14.09
C VAL A 274 9.18 7.39 13.34
N ILE A 275 9.34 7.37 12.02
CA ILE A 275 9.29 8.55 11.14
C ILE A 275 7.85 8.83 10.71
N HIS A 276 7.15 7.78 10.31
CA HIS A 276 5.78 7.83 9.79
C HIS A 276 5.07 6.53 10.16
N ALA A 277 3.77 6.63 10.48
CA ALA A 277 2.96 5.46 10.72
C ALA A 277 1.53 5.64 10.18
N GLY A 278 1.04 4.64 9.45
CA GLY A 278 -0.34 4.51 9.00
C GLY A 278 -0.95 3.23 9.56
N LYS A 279 -2.18 3.31 10.05
CA LYS A 279 -2.90 2.14 10.58
C LYS A 279 -3.37 1.24 9.42
N PRO A 280 -3.44 -0.09 9.62
CA PRO A 280 -4.16 -0.96 8.69
C PRO A 280 -5.65 -0.63 8.72
N TRP A 281 -6.35 -0.89 7.62
CA TRP A 281 -7.80 -0.69 7.52
C TRP A 281 -8.50 -1.98 7.10
N MET A 282 -9.74 -2.16 7.57
CA MET A 282 -10.62 -3.28 7.29
C MET A 282 -12.06 -2.79 7.16
N GLY A 283 -12.72 -3.16 6.07
CA GLY A 283 -14.15 -2.93 5.89
C GLY A 283 -15.00 -4.14 6.29
N ASP A 284 -16.29 -3.88 6.54
CA ASP A 284 -17.29 -4.93 6.78
C ASP A 284 -17.82 -5.50 5.45
N LEU A 285 -17.39 -6.71 5.12
CA LEU A 285 -17.79 -7.46 3.92
C LEU A 285 -19.31 -7.65 3.79
N ASN A 286 -20.07 -7.62 4.89
CA ASN A 286 -21.52 -7.79 4.86
C ASN A 286 -22.29 -6.46 4.68
N GLY A 287 -21.58 -5.33 4.76
CA GLY A 287 -22.15 -4.01 4.62
C GLY A 287 -22.81 -3.75 3.26
N TYR A 288 -23.82 -2.89 3.23
CA TYR A 288 -24.53 -2.51 1.99
C TYR A 288 -23.58 -1.93 0.93
N ASN A 289 -22.50 -1.25 1.35
CA ASN A 289 -21.53 -0.67 0.42
C ASN A 289 -20.74 -1.76 -0.34
N TYR A 290 -20.29 -2.82 0.35
CA TYR A 290 -19.64 -3.98 -0.28
C TYR A 290 -20.58 -4.78 -1.16
N ARG A 291 -21.81 -5.01 -0.71
CA ARG A 291 -22.83 -5.70 -1.53
C ARG A 291 -23.11 -4.93 -2.81
N ALA A 292 -23.16 -3.60 -2.77
CA ALA A 292 -23.34 -2.76 -3.96
C ALA A 292 -22.16 -2.89 -4.93
N ALA A 293 -20.93 -2.84 -4.43
CA ALA A 293 -19.73 -3.05 -5.23
C ALA A 293 -19.71 -4.43 -5.89
N ALA A 294 -20.05 -5.48 -5.14
CA ALA A 294 -20.11 -6.84 -5.67
C ALA A 294 -21.19 -7.01 -6.74
N ALA A 295 -22.38 -6.46 -6.51
CA ALA A 295 -23.47 -6.47 -7.49
C ALA A 295 -23.08 -5.74 -8.78
N ALA A 296 -22.45 -4.56 -8.66
CA ALA A 296 -22.00 -3.79 -9.81
C ALA A 296 -20.89 -4.51 -10.60
N THR A 297 -19.91 -5.07 -9.90
CA THR A 297 -18.86 -5.87 -10.51
C THR A 297 -19.43 -7.07 -11.25
N LYS A 298 -20.35 -7.83 -10.64
CA LYS A 298 -21.01 -8.96 -11.29
C LYS A 298 -21.80 -8.55 -12.53
N GLN A 299 -22.52 -7.43 -12.48
CA GLN A 299 -23.28 -6.96 -13.65
C GLN A 299 -22.39 -6.57 -14.83
N VAL A 300 -21.24 -5.97 -14.56
CA VAL A 300 -20.34 -5.49 -15.62
C VAL A 300 -19.42 -6.59 -16.14
N TRP A 301 -18.94 -7.48 -15.28
CA TRP A 301 -17.95 -8.50 -15.60
C TRP A 301 -18.52 -9.91 -15.75
N GLY A 302 -19.77 -10.14 -15.34
CA GLY A 302 -20.45 -11.43 -15.44
C GLY A 302 -19.99 -12.48 -14.42
N VAL A 303 -19.11 -12.12 -13.49
CA VAL A 303 -18.55 -13.01 -12.47
C VAL A 303 -18.60 -12.34 -11.09
N GLU A 304 -18.73 -13.13 -10.03
CA GLU A 304 -18.56 -12.61 -8.66
C GLU A 304 -17.13 -12.09 -8.47
N PRO A 305 -16.93 -10.94 -7.80
CA PRO A 305 -15.59 -10.50 -7.47
C PRO A 305 -14.93 -11.41 -6.43
N ASP A 306 -13.60 -11.48 -6.49
CA ASP A 306 -12.82 -11.97 -5.36
C ASP A 306 -12.71 -10.89 -4.28
N TYR A 307 -12.89 -11.26 -3.01
CA TYR A 307 -12.68 -10.35 -1.88
C TYR A 307 -11.23 -10.39 -1.44
N THR A 308 -10.50 -9.31 -1.70
CA THR A 308 -9.05 -9.27 -1.54
C THR A 308 -8.60 -8.30 -0.46
N ARG A 309 -7.41 -8.57 0.07
CA ARG A 309 -6.63 -7.63 0.86
C ARG A 309 -5.41 -7.20 0.08
N GLU A 310 -4.93 -5.99 0.34
CA GLU A 310 -3.86 -5.38 -0.43
C GLU A 310 -2.64 -5.04 0.41
N GLY A 311 -1.46 -5.17 -0.21
CA GLY A 311 -0.17 -4.95 0.44
C GLY A 311 0.23 -3.47 0.59
N GLY A 312 -0.44 -2.59 -0.17
CA GLY A 312 -0.30 -1.15 -0.09
C GLY A 312 -0.96 -0.55 1.15
N SER A 313 -0.89 0.77 1.27
CA SER A 313 -1.49 1.53 2.37
C SER A 313 -2.14 2.78 1.79
N ILE A 314 -3.40 3.01 2.15
CA ILE A 314 -4.14 4.24 1.83
C ILE A 314 -4.67 4.76 3.18
N PRO A 315 -3.83 5.46 3.97
CA PRO A 315 -4.16 5.77 5.37
C PRO A 315 -5.44 6.59 5.54
N ILE A 316 -5.82 7.36 4.52
CA ILE A 316 -6.98 8.25 4.58
C ILE A 316 -8.32 7.50 4.64
N THR A 317 -8.36 6.20 4.34
CA THR A 317 -9.59 5.38 4.43
C THR A 317 -10.22 5.44 5.82
N LEU A 318 -9.42 5.26 6.87
CA LEU A 318 -9.89 5.38 8.26
C LEU A 318 -10.38 6.78 8.59
N THR A 319 -9.66 7.81 8.13
CA THR A 319 -10.07 9.20 8.34
C THR A 319 -11.42 9.47 7.70
N PHE A 320 -11.69 8.95 6.50
CA PHE A 320 -12.99 9.10 5.85
C PHE A 320 -14.13 8.45 6.65
N GLU A 321 -13.92 7.26 7.21
CA GLU A 321 -14.91 6.62 8.08
C GLU A 321 -15.12 7.45 9.36
N GLU A 322 -14.05 7.96 9.97
CA GLU A 322 -14.14 8.82 11.16
C GLU A 322 -14.93 10.12 10.90
N VAL A 323 -14.58 10.89 9.86
CA VAL A 323 -15.22 12.19 9.58
C VAL A 323 -16.63 12.08 9.02
N SER A 324 -17.03 10.90 8.52
CA SER A 324 -18.40 10.61 8.07
C SER A 324 -19.30 10.05 9.18
N GLY A 325 -18.81 9.94 10.41
CA GLY A 325 -19.59 9.37 11.52
C GLY A 325 -19.70 7.84 11.45
N GLY A 326 -18.67 7.18 10.92
CA GLY A 326 -18.58 5.71 10.83
C GLY A 326 -19.26 5.11 9.61
N LYS A 327 -19.43 5.87 8.52
CA LYS A 327 -20.01 5.31 7.29
C LYS A 327 -19.01 4.39 6.60
N PRO A 328 -19.47 3.29 6.00
CA PRO A 328 -18.57 2.28 5.47
C PRO A 328 -17.79 2.82 4.27
N ALA A 329 -16.46 2.63 4.29
CA ALA A 329 -15.61 2.79 3.12
C ALA A 329 -15.47 1.47 2.34
N ILE A 330 -15.23 1.59 1.04
CA ILE A 330 -14.82 0.47 0.17
C ILE A 330 -13.65 0.90 -0.71
N LEU A 331 -12.83 -0.08 -1.12
CA LEU A 331 -11.91 0.07 -2.23
C LEU A 331 -12.41 -0.77 -3.42
N LEU A 332 -12.64 -0.11 -4.55
CA LEU A 332 -13.17 -0.71 -5.76
C LEU A 332 -12.15 -0.60 -6.90
N PRO A 333 -11.25 -1.59 -7.05
CA PRO A 333 -10.14 -1.50 -7.97
C PRO A 333 -10.56 -1.53 -9.43
N ILE A 334 -9.96 -0.64 -10.23
CA ILE A 334 -10.05 -0.67 -11.69
C ILE A 334 -8.79 -1.29 -12.32
N GLY A 335 -7.62 -1.02 -11.76
CA GLY A 335 -6.34 -1.48 -12.30
C GLY A 335 -6.13 -2.99 -12.18
N GLN A 336 -5.19 -3.53 -12.96
CA GLN A 336 -4.77 -4.93 -12.90
C GLN A 336 -3.50 -5.09 -12.05
N GLY A 337 -3.24 -6.30 -11.54
CA GLY A 337 -2.09 -6.57 -10.68
C GLY A 337 -0.71 -6.33 -11.32
N ASN A 338 -0.65 -6.25 -12.66
CA ASN A 338 0.56 -5.97 -13.44
C ASN A 338 0.60 -4.55 -14.04
N ASP A 339 -0.19 -3.62 -13.52
CA ASP A 339 -0.23 -2.26 -14.05
C ASP A 339 1.05 -1.45 -13.74
N GLY A 340 1.88 -1.91 -12.80
CA GLY A 340 3.23 -1.37 -12.59
C GLY A 340 3.25 0.03 -11.94
N ALA A 341 2.31 0.31 -11.04
CA ALA A 341 2.34 1.52 -10.22
C ALA A 341 3.71 1.69 -9.54
N HIS A 342 4.19 2.94 -9.49
CA HIS A 342 5.51 3.34 -9.00
C HIS A 342 6.71 2.76 -9.78
N SER A 343 6.47 1.98 -10.83
CA SER A 343 7.49 1.34 -11.65
C SER A 343 7.65 2.02 -13.01
N GLN A 344 8.62 1.54 -13.80
CA GLN A 344 8.73 1.84 -15.22
C GLN A 344 7.57 1.20 -15.98
N ASN A 345 7.20 1.80 -17.12
CA ASN A 345 6.19 1.27 -18.03
C ASN A 345 4.81 1.06 -17.36
N GLU A 346 4.48 1.90 -16.37
CA GLU A 346 3.14 1.93 -15.78
C GLU A 346 2.09 2.02 -16.90
N LYS A 347 1.03 1.23 -16.77
CA LYS A 347 -0.07 1.17 -17.72
C LYS A 347 -1.40 0.99 -17.02
N ILE A 348 -2.46 1.26 -17.76
CA ILE A 348 -3.80 0.72 -17.47
C ILE A 348 -4.31 0.04 -18.73
N SER A 349 -4.84 -1.17 -18.62
CA SER A 349 -5.49 -1.81 -19.77
C SER A 349 -6.70 -1.00 -20.21
N ARG A 350 -6.86 -0.77 -21.52
CA ARG A 350 -8.03 -0.08 -22.07
C ARG A 350 -9.33 -0.80 -21.74
N ARG A 351 -9.29 -2.15 -21.67
CA ARG A 351 -10.43 -2.96 -21.20
C ARG A 351 -10.79 -2.55 -19.78
N ASN A 352 -9.82 -2.52 -18.88
CA ASN A 352 -10.01 -2.14 -17.47
C ASN A 352 -10.47 -0.70 -17.32
N TYR A 353 -9.87 0.26 -18.02
CA TYR A 353 -10.30 1.66 -17.97
C TYR A 353 -11.78 1.84 -18.39
N ILE A 354 -12.19 1.26 -19.52
CA ILE A 354 -13.56 1.39 -20.04
C ILE A 354 -14.56 0.61 -19.20
N MET A 355 -14.24 -0.63 -18.84
CA MET A 355 -15.13 -1.47 -18.03
C MET A 355 -15.17 -0.99 -16.58
N GLY A 356 -14.07 -0.48 -16.04
CA GLY A 356 -13.97 0.17 -14.74
C GLY A 356 -14.88 1.39 -14.64
N ALA A 357 -14.91 2.26 -15.67
CA ALA A 357 -15.88 3.36 -15.72
C ALA A 357 -17.33 2.87 -15.65
N LYS A 358 -17.65 1.74 -16.30
CA LYS A 358 -18.98 1.11 -16.19
C LYS A 358 -19.20 0.51 -14.80
N THR A 359 -18.20 -0.13 -14.20
CA THR A 359 -18.27 -0.70 -12.86
C THR A 359 -18.53 0.37 -11.81
N LEU A 360 -17.74 1.45 -11.79
CA LEU A 360 -17.95 2.58 -10.89
C LEU A 360 -19.32 3.22 -11.10
N GLY A 361 -19.73 3.43 -12.35
CA GLY A 361 -21.06 3.97 -12.64
C GLY A 361 -22.19 3.06 -12.16
N THR A 362 -22.10 1.75 -12.42
CA THR A 362 -23.08 0.76 -11.97
C THR A 362 -23.10 0.67 -10.44
N TYR A 363 -21.95 0.80 -9.79
CA TYR A 363 -21.83 0.86 -8.35
C TYR A 363 -22.65 2.00 -7.76
N VAL A 364 -22.65 3.22 -8.34
CA VAL A 364 -23.46 4.33 -7.82
C VAL A 364 -24.96 3.99 -7.84
N TYR A 365 -25.45 3.31 -8.88
CA TYR A 365 -26.83 2.85 -8.97
C TYR A 365 -27.15 1.80 -7.89
N GLU A 366 -26.31 0.78 -7.75
CA GLU A 366 -26.50 -0.27 -6.73
C GLU A 366 -26.40 0.28 -5.31
N PHE A 367 -25.45 1.19 -5.07
CA PHE A 367 -25.25 1.86 -3.80
C PHE A 367 -26.48 2.68 -3.40
N SER A 368 -27.03 3.48 -4.33
CA SER A 368 -28.25 4.25 -4.08
C SER A 368 -29.42 3.33 -3.69
N ARG A 369 -29.65 2.26 -4.46
CA ARG A 369 -30.70 1.28 -4.19
C ARG A 369 -30.53 0.62 -2.81
N MET A 370 -29.35 0.09 -2.51
CA MET A 370 -29.12 -0.62 -1.25
C MET A 370 -29.11 0.30 -0.03
N THR A 371 -28.66 1.55 -0.18
CA THR A 371 -28.73 2.56 0.89
C THR A 371 -30.18 2.90 1.23
N GLN A 372 -31.06 3.02 0.24
CA GLN A 372 -32.49 3.22 0.46
C GLN A 372 -33.14 2.03 1.17
N GLU A 373 -32.77 0.80 0.78
CA GLU A 373 -33.22 -0.43 1.45
C GLU A 373 -32.76 -0.48 2.91
N GLU A 374 -31.54 -0.06 3.20
CA GLU A 374 -31.01 -0.03 4.57
C GLU A 374 -31.72 1.03 5.42
N LYS A 375 -31.94 2.23 4.86
CA LYS A 375 -32.70 3.30 5.51
C LYS A 375 -34.15 2.91 5.79
N ALA A 376 -34.76 2.05 4.99
CA ALA A 376 -36.13 1.58 5.19
C ALA A 376 -36.28 0.53 6.32
N LYS A 377 -35.18 -0.05 6.81
CA LYS A 377 -35.19 -0.99 7.95
C LYS A 377 -35.23 -0.29 9.31
N HIS A 378 -34.90 1.01 9.35
CA HIS A 378 -34.86 1.85 10.53
C HIS A 378 -35.97 2.89 10.47
#